data_AF-A0A8J4VGP3-F1
#
_entry.id   AF-A0A8J4VGP3-F1
#
_cell.length_a   1.000
_cell.length_b   1.000
_cell.length_c   1.000
_cell.angle_alpha   90.00
_cell.angle_beta   90.00
_cell.angle_gamma   90.00
#
_symmetry.space_group_name_H-M   'P 1'
#
loop_
_entity.id
_entity.type
_entity.pdbx_description
1 polymer ?
#
loop_
_entity_poly.entity_id
_entity_poly.type
_entity_poly.pdbx_seq_one_letter_code
_entity_poly.pdbx_strand_id
1 'polypeptide(L)'
;MNTGWLQEMRMSLKWRLVKYVMGRRFISPDPDMLDTWLSSGLFPLTFLGWPDNREDPKTFYATLVLETGHDIHFFWVFHMVMLGMKLGGDVPFRKVYLHPMICMWAQEV
;
A
#
# COMPACT_ATOMS: atom_id res chain seq x y z
N MET A 1 -6.00 24.08 -37.46
CA MET A 1 -4.61 23.69 -37.12
C MET A 1 -4.47 23.67 -35.61
N ASN A 2 -4.22 22.50 -35.03
CA ASN A 2 -4.29 22.25 -33.59
C ASN A 2 -2.97 22.68 -32.92
N THR A 3 -3.01 23.65 -32.00
CA THR A 3 -1.82 24.28 -31.39
C THR A 3 -1.24 23.50 -30.19
N GLY A 4 -1.70 22.26 -29.96
CA GLY A 4 -1.32 21.42 -28.81
C GLY A 4 0.19 21.19 -28.65
N TRP A 5 0.91 21.04 -29.77
CA TRP A 5 2.36 20.81 -29.77
C TRP A 5 3.17 21.97 -29.17
N LEU A 6 2.68 23.22 -29.29
CA LEU A 6 3.32 24.39 -28.69
C LEU A 6 3.16 24.41 -27.16
N GLN A 7 2.09 23.81 -26.63
CA GLN A 7 1.91 23.66 -25.18
C GLN A 7 2.83 22.58 -24.60
N GLU A 8 2.98 21.44 -25.28
CA GLU A 8 3.93 20.39 -24.87
C GLU A 8 5.37 20.90 -24.91
N MET A 9 5.76 21.65 -25.94
CA MET A 9 7.10 22.26 -26.02
C MET A 9 7.34 23.27 -24.88
N ARG A 10 6.34 24.11 -24.57
CA ARG A 10 6.43 25.05 -23.44
C ARG A 10 6.55 24.32 -22.10
N MET A 11 5.84 23.22 -21.90
CA MET A 11 5.94 22.40 -20.69
C MET A 11 7.30 21.73 -20.59
N SER A 12 7.80 21.14 -21.68
CA SER A 12 9.14 20.53 -21.74
C SER A 12 10.26 21.53 -21.45
N LEU A 13 10.17 22.74 -22.00
CA LEU A 13 11.10 23.83 -21.75
C LEU A 13 11.00 24.34 -20.30
N LYS A 14 9.78 24.46 -19.75
CA LYS A 14 9.56 24.82 -18.34
C LYS A 14 10.20 23.79 -17.40
N TRP A 15 10.06 22.50 -17.67
CA TRP A 15 10.72 21.44 -16.90
C TRP A 15 12.25 21.48 -17.01
N ARG A 16 12.79 21.79 -18.19
CA ARG A 16 14.25 22.00 -18.37
C ARG A 16 14.75 23.22 -17.59
N LEU A 17 14.04 24.34 -17.63
CA LEU A 17 14.39 25.57 -16.90
C LEU A 17 14.28 25.37 -15.38
N VAL A 18 13.23 24.72 -14.89
CA VAL A 18 13.07 24.40 -13.45
C VAL A 18 14.22 23.54 -12.94
N LYS A 19 14.65 22.53 -13.71
CA LYS A 19 15.83 21.70 -13.39
C LYS A 19 17.14 22.50 -13.37
N TYR A 20 17.23 23.59 -14.13
CA TYR A 20 18.43 24.43 -14.21
C TYR A 20 18.47 25.47 -13.07
N VAL A 21 17.32 26.07 -12.73
CA VAL A 21 17.19 27.10 -11.68
C VAL A 21 17.27 26.51 -10.27
N MET A 22 16.79 25.28 -10.04
CA MET A 22 16.81 24.65 -8.72
C MET A 22 18.17 24.05 -8.30
N GLY A 23 19.25 24.29 -9.06
CA GLY A 23 20.57 23.72 -8.79
C GLY A 23 20.56 22.20 -8.96
N ARG A 24 21.54 21.65 -9.67
CA ARG A 24 21.69 20.20 -9.77
C ARG A 24 22.20 19.62 -8.44
N ARG A 25 21.37 19.57 -7.40
CA ARG A 25 21.52 18.53 -6.39
C ARG A 25 21.01 17.26 -7.06
N PHE A 26 21.94 16.38 -7.42
CA PHE A 26 21.62 15.01 -7.77
C PHE A 26 20.97 14.40 -6.53
N ILE A 27 19.65 14.34 -6.52
CA ILE A 27 18.90 13.59 -5.51
C ILE A 27 19.07 12.13 -5.92
N SER A 28 19.93 11.41 -5.20
CA SER A 28 19.97 9.95 -5.30
C SER A 28 18.75 9.40 -4.58
N PRO A 29 18.05 8.41 -5.15
CA PRO A 29 17.13 7.59 -4.37
C PRO A 29 17.85 7.03 -3.15
N ASP A 30 17.13 6.94 -2.04
CA ASP A 30 17.59 6.22 -0.85
C ASP A 30 17.84 4.75 -1.23
N PRO A 31 19.00 4.15 -0.91
CA PRO A 31 19.24 2.72 -1.13
C PRO A 31 18.38 1.81 -0.23
N ASP A 32 17.74 2.35 0.82
CA ASP A 32 16.99 1.55 1.78
C ASP A 32 15.72 0.93 1.17
N MET A 33 15.42 -0.29 1.60
CA MET A 33 14.22 -1.03 1.22
C MET A 33 13.21 -1.00 2.36
N LEU A 34 11.95 -0.85 2.01
CA LEU A 34 10.87 -0.93 2.99
C LEU A 34 10.68 -2.37 3.46
N ASP A 35 10.33 -2.52 4.72
CA ASP A 35 10.07 -3.83 5.32
C ASP A 35 8.90 -4.55 4.63
N THR A 36 8.98 -5.87 4.50
CA THR A 36 7.96 -6.69 3.82
C THR A 36 6.59 -6.60 4.50
N TRP A 37 6.53 -6.38 5.81
CA TRP A 37 5.28 -6.17 6.56
C TRP A 37 4.61 -4.84 6.22
N LEU A 38 5.37 -3.85 5.74
CA LEU A 38 4.79 -2.59 5.27
C LEU A 38 4.00 -2.80 3.97
N SER A 39 4.58 -3.51 3.00
CA SER A 39 3.91 -3.77 1.72
C SER A 39 2.74 -4.74 1.89
N SER A 40 2.90 -5.79 2.71
CA SER A 40 1.84 -6.74 2.99
C SER A 40 0.72 -6.16 3.86
N GLY A 41 1.01 -5.18 4.71
CA GLY A 41 0.02 -4.43 5.49
C GLY A 41 -0.89 -3.52 4.65
N LEU A 42 -0.47 -3.17 3.42
CA LEU A 42 -1.31 -2.39 2.49
C LEU A 42 -2.29 -3.26 1.70
N PHE A 43 -2.24 -4.58 1.82
CA PHE A 43 -3.09 -5.52 1.10
C PHE A 43 -4.59 -5.17 1.07
N PRO A 44 -5.26 -4.85 2.19
CA PRO A 44 -6.71 -4.55 2.16
C PRO A 44 -7.04 -3.27 1.38
N LEU A 45 -6.09 -2.34 1.26
CA LEU A 45 -6.27 -1.09 0.51
C LEU A 45 -5.97 -1.29 -0.98
N THR A 46 -4.85 -1.93 -1.29
CA THR A 46 -4.40 -2.11 -2.67
C THR A 46 -5.30 -3.06 -3.46
N PHE A 47 -5.91 -4.05 -2.79
CA PHE A 47 -6.92 -4.91 -3.41
C PHE A 47 -8.12 -4.11 -3.95
N LEU A 48 -8.54 -3.05 -3.25
CA LEU A 48 -9.62 -2.15 -3.66
C LEU A 48 -9.15 -1.05 -4.62
N GLY A 49 -7.92 -1.13 -5.13
CA GLY A 49 -7.38 -0.19 -6.10
C GLY A 49 -6.93 1.15 -5.50
N TRP A 50 -6.67 1.22 -4.19
CA TRP A 50 -5.91 2.34 -3.62
C TRP A 50 -4.51 2.40 -4.26
N PRO A 51 -4.00 3.58 -4.66
CA PRO A 51 -4.54 4.93 -4.43
C PRO A 51 -5.46 5.47 -5.54
N ASP A 52 -5.57 4.79 -6.68
CA ASP A 52 -6.27 5.28 -7.88
C ASP A 52 -7.82 5.18 -7.79
N ASN A 53 -8.37 4.55 -6.74
CA ASN A 53 -9.80 4.41 -6.43
C ASN A 53 -10.65 3.95 -7.63
N ARG A 54 -10.38 2.74 -8.13
CA ARG A 54 -11.15 2.15 -9.25
C ARG A 54 -12.52 1.60 -8.84
N GLU A 55 -12.69 1.23 -7.57
CA GLU A 55 -13.94 0.75 -6.98
C GLU A 55 -14.22 1.50 -5.67
N ASP A 56 -15.48 1.61 -5.25
CA ASP A 56 -15.84 2.32 -4.02
C ASP A 56 -15.33 1.56 -2.78
N PRO A 57 -14.25 2.03 -2.12
CA PRO A 57 -13.65 1.31 -1.01
C PRO A 57 -14.64 1.23 0.14
N LYS A 58 -15.54 2.21 0.29
CA LYS A 58 -16.48 2.27 1.42
C LYS A 58 -17.45 1.10 1.46
N THR A 59 -17.78 0.51 0.31
CA THR A 59 -18.77 -0.57 0.26
C THR A 59 -18.19 -1.91 0.75
N PHE A 60 -16.93 -2.21 0.42
CA PHE A 60 -16.35 -3.54 0.67
C PHE A 60 -15.31 -3.57 1.79
N TYR A 61 -14.74 -2.43 2.17
CA TYR A 61 -13.59 -2.38 3.08
C TYR A 61 -13.91 -2.82 4.51
N ALA A 62 -15.12 -2.55 5.03
CA ALA A 62 -15.49 -2.93 6.41
C ALA A 62 -16.20 -4.29 6.53
N THR A 63 -16.53 -4.93 5.41
CA THR A 63 -17.28 -6.20 5.36
C THR A 63 -16.40 -7.45 5.36
N LEU A 64 -15.08 -7.29 5.34
CA LEU A 64 -14.14 -8.40 5.21
C LEU A 64 -13.95 -9.17 6.54
N VAL A 65 -13.98 -10.49 6.45
CA VAL A 65 -13.52 -11.41 7.50
C VAL A 65 -12.12 -11.87 7.12
N LEU A 66 -11.15 -11.73 8.03
CA LEU A 66 -9.79 -12.21 7.81
C LEU A 66 -9.60 -13.56 8.52
N GLU A 67 -9.23 -14.58 7.77
CA GLU A 67 -8.79 -15.86 8.32
C GLU A 67 -7.26 -15.94 8.26
N THR A 68 -6.61 -16.25 9.37
CA THR A 68 -5.15 -16.36 9.42
C THR A 68 -4.66 -17.19 10.60
N GLY A 69 -3.38 -17.54 10.60
CA GLY A 69 -2.72 -18.19 11.73
C GLY A 69 -2.50 -17.22 12.90
N HIS A 70 -2.54 -17.74 14.12
CA HIS A 70 -2.22 -16.95 15.32
C HIS A 70 -0.77 -16.43 15.35
N ASP A 71 0.14 -17.14 14.69
CA ASP A 71 1.57 -16.86 14.62
C ASP A 71 1.93 -15.50 13.99
N ILE A 72 1.21 -15.07 12.96
CA ILE A 72 1.48 -13.82 12.24
C ILE A 72 0.57 -12.65 12.62
N HIS A 73 -0.24 -12.82 13.67
CA HIS A 73 -1.23 -11.81 14.06
C HIS A 73 -0.58 -10.44 14.35
N PHE A 74 0.48 -10.42 15.16
CA PHE A 74 1.17 -9.17 15.54
C PHE A 74 1.98 -8.55 14.41
N PHE A 75 2.58 -9.36 13.53
CA PHE A 75 3.42 -8.85 12.45
C PHE A 75 2.59 -8.33 11.27
N TRP A 76 1.44 -8.95 11.00
CA TRP A 76 0.69 -8.68 9.78
C TRP A 76 -0.65 -7.99 10.03
N VAL A 77 -1.51 -8.56 10.88
CA VAL A 77 -2.87 -8.04 11.11
C VAL A 77 -2.82 -6.66 11.76
N PHE A 78 -1.93 -6.45 12.72
CA PHE A 78 -1.75 -5.13 13.35
C PHE A 78 -1.32 -4.05 12.36
N HIS A 79 -0.41 -4.36 11.43
CA HIS A 79 0.03 -3.40 10.42
C HIS A 79 -1.11 -3.03 9.47
N MET A 80 -1.92 -4.00 9.06
CA MET A 80 -3.12 -3.73 8.27
C MET A 80 -4.11 -2.83 9.01
N VAL A 81 -4.34 -3.06 10.30
CA VAL A 81 -5.24 -2.22 11.09
C VAL A 81 -4.69 -0.79 11.21
N MET A 82 -3.40 -0.64 11.54
CA MET A 82 -2.78 0.68 11.68
C MET A 82 -2.79 1.47 10.36
N LEU A 83 -2.33 0.85 9.27
CA LEU A 83 -2.32 1.48 7.95
C LEU A 83 -3.74 1.70 7.43
N GLY A 84 -4.64 0.75 7.68
CA GLY A 84 -6.03 0.86 7.26
C GLY A 84 -6.77 2.00 7.94
N MET A 85 -6.58 2.18 9.25
CA MET A 85 -7.11 3.33 9.97
C MET A 85 -6.47 4.64 9.49
N LYS A 86 -5.17 4.64 9.19
CA LYS A 86 -4.44 5.85 8.80
C LYS A 86 -4.76 6.32 7.38
N LEU A 87 -4.89 5.39 6.43
CA LEU A 87 -5.02 5.67 5.00
C LEU A 87 -6.46 5.46 4.49
N GLY A 88 -7.14 4.41 4.97
CA GLY A 88 -8.52 4.08 4.61
C GLY A 88 -9.57 4.71 5.52
N GLY A 89 -9.20 5.18 6.71
CA GLY A 89 -10.07 5.89 7.64
C GLY A 89 -10.98 4.99 8.50
N ASP A 90 -10.95 3.68 8.31
CA ASP A 90 -11.66 2.69 9.12
C ASP A 90 -10.83 1.41 9.26
N VAL A 91 -11.24 0.49 10.12
CA VAL A 91 -10.61 -0.83 10.27
C VAL A 91 -10.90 -1.72 9.05
N PRO A 92 -9.90 -2.42 8.51
CA PRO A 92 -10.09 -3.26 7.31
C PRO A 92 -10.85 -4.57 7.56
N PHE A 93 -10.92 -5.03 8.82
CA PHE A 93 -11.64 -6.26 9.18
C PHE A 93 -12.39 -6.04 10.49
N ARG A 94 -13.67 -6.42 10.52
CA ARG A 94 -14.48 -6.42 11.76
C ARG A 94 -14.39 -7.74 12.51
N LYS A 95 -14.01 -8.82 11.82
CA LYS A 95 -13.86 -10.16 12.39
C LYS A 95 -12.55 -10.77 11.89
N VAL A 96 -11.76 -11.29 12.81
CA VAL A 96 -10.52 -12.02 12.53
C VAL A 96 -10.67 -13.42 13.12
N TYR A 97 -10.60 -14.43 12.27
CA TYR A 97 -10.59 -15.84 12.68
C TYR A 97 -9.16 -16.34 12.73
N LEU A 98 -8.73 -16.80 13.90
CA LEU A 98 -7.39 -17.32 14.12
C LEU A 98 -7.44 -18.84 14.18
N HIS A 99 -6.88 -19.49 13.16
CA HIS A 99 -6.73 -20.94 13.16
C HIS A 99 -5.38 -21.35 13.79
N PRO A 100 -5.32 -22.51 14.46
CA PRO A 100 -4.05 -23.04 14.95
C PRO A 100 -3.14 -23.46 13.79
N MET A 101 -1.84 -23.54 14.06
CA MET A 101 -0.87 -24.08 13.11
C MET A 101 -0.95 -25.61 13.06
N ILE A 102 -0.81 -26.16 11.87
CA ILE A 102 -0.71 -27.61 11.68
C ILE A 102 0.74 -28.02 11.97
N CYS A 103 0.95 -28.74 13.07
CA CYS A 103 2.23 -29.33 13.38
C CYS A 103 2.26 -30.78 12.90
N MET A 104 3.34 -31.16 12.23
CA MET A 104 3.58 -32.53 11.78
C MET A 104 4.04 -33.41 12.97
N TRP A 105 3.31 -34.51 13.19
CA TRP A 105 3.44 -35.54 14.25
C TRP A 105 3.44 -35.02 15.70
N ALA A 106 2.29 -35.15 16.35
CA ALA A 106 2.20 -35.45 17.78
C ALA A 106 1.77 -36.92 17.92
N GLN A 107 2.62 -37.86 17.51
CA GLN A 107 2.48 -39.23 17.98
C GLN A 107 3.14 -39.29 19.36
N GLU A 108 2.41 -39.86 20.30
CA GLU A 108 2.77 -40.08 21.69
C GLU A 108 4.19 -40.66 21.83
N VAL A 109 4.96 -40.07 22.75
CA VAL A 109 6.08 -40.72 23.45
C VAL A 109 5.52 -41.72 24.44
#